data_AF-A0A2D8EMV3-F1
#
_entry.id   AF-A0A2D8EMV3-F1
#
_cell.length_a   1.000
_cell.length_b   1.000
_cell.length_c   1.000
_cell.angle_alpha   90.00
_cell.angle_beta   90.00
_cell.angle_gamma   90.00
#
_symmetry.space_group_name_H-M   'P 1'
#
loop_
_entity.id
_entity.type
_entity.pdbx_description
1 polymer ?
#
loop_
_entity_poly.entity_id
_entity_poly.type
_entity_poly.pdbx_seq_one_letter_code
_entity_poly.pdbx_strand_id
1 'polypeptide(L)'
;MVNKTLRSSETREKTSRKKGWTRPSSLDAPPAPDGYKHRWIRESVRGFDDNKNVMGKLREGWELVRADEYPDWQLPTIEDGKHAGVIGVGGLLLARMPVETVEERNAYYKNLTESQKEAVDSDLLKIEDPRMPISKPQRQTKVTFGSGNKS
;
A
#
# COMPACT_ATOMS: atom_id res chain seq x y z
N MET A 1 -12.73 -4.92 55.87
CA MET A 1 -12.67 -5.49 54.50
C MET A 1 -12.07 -4.45 53.57
N VAL A 2 -10.87 -4.72 53.04
CA VAL A 2 -10.18 -3.80 52.12
C VAL A 2 -10.66 -4.12 50.71
N ASN A 3 -11.39 -3.20 50.08
CA ASN A 3 -11.80 -3.31 48.68
C ASN A 3 -10.56 -3.18 47.79
N LYS A 4 -10.02 -4.32 47.36
CA LYS A 4 -8.96 -4.41 46.36
C LYS A 4 -9.59 -4.30 44.97
N THR A 5 -9.96 -3.08 44.58
CA THR A 5 -10.35 -2.81 43.20
C THR A 5 -9.10 -2.98 42.31
N LEU A 6 -9.24 -3.80 41.26
CA LEU A 6 -8.17 -4.03 40.29
C LEU A 6 -7.87 -2.70 39.59
N ARG A 7 -6.66 -2.14 39.83
CA ARG A 7 -6.13 -0.93 39.17
C ARG A 7 -5.98 -1.04 37.64
N SER A 8 -6.43 -2.14 37.03
CA SER A 8 -6.37 -2.38 35.59
C SER A 8 -7.60 -1.87 34.84
N SER A 9 -8.65 -1.39 35.53
CA SER A 9 -9.89 -0.92 34.90
C SER A 9 -10.01 0.60 34.77
N GLU A 10 -8.94 1.35 35.02
CA GLU A 10 -8.81 2.74 34.57
C GLU A 10 -8.12 2.76 33.20
N THR A 11 -8.72 2.07 32.24
CA THR A 11 -8.21 2.05 30.88
C THR A 11 -8.35 3.45 30.30
N ARG A 12 -7.24 3.94 29.74
CA ARG A 12 -7.01 5.21 29.02
C ARG A 12 -7.93 5.45 27.81
N GLU A 13 -9.02 4.72 27.69
CA GLU A 13 -10.00 4.76 26.61
C GLU A 13 -11.02 5.90 26.77
N LYS A 14 -11.28 6.37 28.01
CA LYS A 14 -12.25 7.46 28.27
C LYS A 14 -11.70 8.87 28.06
N THR A 15 -10.40 9.05 27.81
CA THR A 15 -9.82 10.36 27.49
C THR A 15 -9.55 10.45 26.00
N SER A 16 -10.62 10.60 25.20
CA SER A 16 -10.46 10.90 23.78
C SER A 16 -9.74 12.25 23.66
N ARG A 17 -8.47 12.20 23.27
CA ARG A 17 -7.69 13.41 22.97
C ARG A 17 -8.45 14.19 21.89
N LYS A 18 -8.54 15.51 22.02
CA LYS A 18 -9.09 16.38 20.98
C LYS A 18 -8.42 16.01 19.64
N LYS A 19 -9.18 15.39 18.73
CA LYS A 19 -8.69 15.16 17.37
C LYS A 19 -8.47 16.55 16.77
N GLY A 20 -7.23 16.83 16.36
CA GLY A 20 -6.92 18.06 15.64
C GLY A 20 -7.77 18.16 14.38
N TRP A 21 -8.09 19.38 13.95
CA TRP A 21 -8.76 19.59 12.68
C TRP A 21 -7.95 18.86 11.58
N THR A 22 -8.62 17.93 10.90
CA THR A 22 -8.04 17.15 9.81
C THR A 22 -8.75 17.56 8.54
N ARG A 23 -7.99 17.78 7.47
CA ARG A 23 -8.59 18.03 6.15
C ARG A 23 -9.52 16.87 5.79
N PRO A 24 -10.68 17.12 5.16
CA PRO A 24 -11.51 16.04 4.66
C PRO A 24 -10.66 15.20 3.70
N SER A 25 -10.49 13.92 4.03
CA SER A 25 -9.91 12.97 3.09
C SER A 25 -11.01 12.60 2.11
N SER A 26 -10.86 12.95 0.83
CA SER A 26 -11.85 12.58 -0.19
C SER A 26 -11.96 11.06 -0.41
N LEU A 27 -11.03 10.27 0.13
CA LEU A 27 -10.92 8.83 -0.07
C LEU A 27 -10.88 8.09 1.27
N ASP A 28 -11.76 8.48 2.20
CA ASP A 28 -11.94 7.72 3.43
C ASP A 28 -12.68 6.41 3.14
N ALA A 29 -12.18 5.31 3.69
CA ALA A 29 -12.68 3.97 3.42
C ALA A 29 -12.87 3.24 4.75
N PRO A 30 -13.87 2.33 4.84
CA PRO A 30 -14.06 1.56 6.04
C PRO A 30 -12.83 0.66 6.27
N PRO A 31 -12.49 0.35 7.53
CA PRO A 31 -11.40 -0.57 7.81
C PRO A 31 -11.68 -1.92 7.13
N ALA A 32 -10.66 -2.45 6.45
CA ALA A 32 -10.77 -3.76 5.82
C ALA A 32 -10.97 -4.85 6.89
N PRO A 33 -11.67 -5.95 6.55
CA PRO A 33 -11.74 -7.11 7.42
C PRO A 33 -10.33 -7.68 7.65
N ASP A 34 -10.14 -8.43 8.73
CA ASP A 34 -8.83 -9.01 9.03
C ASP A 34 -8.33 -9.89 7.87
N GLY A 35 -7.04 -9.77 7.54
CA GLY A 35 -6.45 -10.45 6.38
C GLY A 35 -6.75 -9.84 5.01
N TYR A 36 -7.49 -8.74 4.90
CA TYR A 36 -7.76 -8.03 3.65
C TYR A 36 -7.15 -6.63 3.62
N LYS A 37 -6.82 -6.15 2.42
CA LYS A 37 -6.45 -4.75 2.16
C LYS A 37 -7.45 -4.11 1.22
N HIS A 38 -7.92 -2.92 1.61
CA HIS A 38 -8.75 -2.07 0.77
C HIS A 38 -7.92 -1.19 -0.16
N ARG A 39 -8.45 -0.96 -1.36
CA ARG A 39 -7.88 -0.05 -2.35
C ARG A 39 -8.97 0.55 -3.23
N TRP A 40 -8.82 1.84 -3.52
CA TRP A 40 -9.59 2.51 -4.55
C TRP A 40 -9.07 2.16 -5.94
N ILE A 41 -9.93 1.54 -6.76
CA ILE A 41 -9.70 1.24 -8.17
C ILE A 41 -10.36 2.33 -8.99
N ARG A 42 -9.74 2.71 -10.10
CA ARG A 42 -10.31 3.71 -10.99
C ARG A 42 -11.27 3.08 -11.97
N GLU A 43 -12.48 3.60 -11.99
CA GLU A 43 -13.56 3.24 -12.90
C GLU A 43 -13.68 4.24 -14.04
N SER A 44 -13.59 5.55 -13.78
CA SER A 44 -13.72 6.57 -14.83
C SER A 44 -12.71 7.71 -14.69
N VAL A 45 -12.38 8.34 -15.83
CA VAL A 45 -11.49 9.51 -15.91
C VAL A 45 -12.12 10.53 -16.84
N ARG A 46 -12.36 11.75 -16.35
CA ARG A 46 -12.92 12.85 -17.16
C ARG A 46 -14.17 12.46 -17.95
N GLY A 47 -15.01 11.58 -17.39
CA GLY A 47 -16.24 11.09 -18.02
C GLY A 47 -16.07 9.93 -18.99
N PHE A 48 -14.86 9.35 -19.13
CA PHE A 48 -14.63 8.13 -19.88
C PHE A 48 -14.47 6.92 -18.95
N ASP A 49 -15.14 5.82 -19.28
CA ASP A 49 -15.07 4.57 -18.51
C ASP A 49 -13.74 3.82 -18.77
N ASP A 50 -12.93 3.66 -17.73
CA ASP A 50 -11.69 2.88 -17.68
C ASP A 50 -11.99 1.40 -17.36
N ASN A 51 -12.86 0.79 -18.16
CA ASN A 51 -13.23 -0.62 -18.03
C ASN A 51 -12.02 -1.56 -18.05
N LYS A 52 -10.97 -1.20 -18.79
CA LYS A 52 -9.72 -1.98 -18.88
C LYS A 52 -9.04 -2.10 -17.51
N ASN A 53 -9.00 -1.01 -16.75
CA ASN A 53 -8.40 -1.02 -15.42
C ASN A 53 -9.24 -1.84 -14.44
N VAL A 54 -10.56 -1.61 -14.38
CA VAL A 54 -11.46 -2.38 -13.52
C VAL A 54 -11.34 -3.88 -13.79
N MET A 55 -11.47 -4.28 -15.05
CA MET A 55 -11.37 -5.70 -15.44
C MET A 55 -9.97 -6.28 -15.20
N GLY A 56 -8.92 -5.48 -15.41
CA GLY A 56 -7.55 -5.87 -15.08
C GLY A 56 -7.38 -6.17 -13.59
N LYS A 57 -7.96 -5.33 -12.72
CA LYS A 57 -7.92 -5.54 -11.27
C LYS A 57 -8.77 -6.70 -10.79
N LEU A 58 -9.96 -6.88 -11.35
CA LEU A 58 -10.77 -8.06 -11.06
C LEU A 58 -10.01 -9.36 -11.38
N ARG A 59 -9.29 -9.40 -12.50
CA ARG A 59 -8.43 -10.54 -12.86
C ARG A 59 -7.18 -10.71 -12.00
N GLU A 60 -6.65 -9.61 -11.45
CA GLU A 60 -5.56 -9.66 -10.46
C GLU A 60 -6.02 -10.25 -9.11
N GLY A 61 -7.33 -10.43 -8.89
CA GLY A 61 -7.89 -10.95 -7.64
C GLY A 61 -8.52 -9.90 -6.74
N TRP A 62 -8.75 -8.68 -7.23
CA TRP A 62 -9.51 -7.68 -6.49
C TRP A 62 -11.00 -7.97 -6.54
N GLU A 63 -11.67 -7.87 -5.39
CA GLU A 63 -13.11 -8.03 -5.25
C GLU A 63 -13.74 -6.68 -4.90
N LEU A 64 -14.83 -6.30 -5.57
CA LEU A 64 -15.52 -5.05 -5.29
C LEU A 64 -16.30 -5.14 -3.97
N VAL A 65 -16.18 -4.13 -3.12
CA VAL A 65 -16.83 -4.10 -1.81
C VAL A 65 -18.22 -3.48 -1.94
N ARG A 66 -19.24 -4.22 -1.52
CA ARG A 66 -20.63 -3.73 -1.54
C ARG A 66 -20.91 -2.86 -0.32
N ALA A 67 -21.84 -1.92 -0.50
CA ALA A 67 -22.29 -1.04 0.57
C ALA A 67 -22.97 -1.82 1.71
N ASP A 68 -23.67 -2.90 1.37
CA ASP A 68 -24.40 -3.75 2.31
C ASP A 68 -23.49 -4.41 3.36
N GLU A 69 -22.20 -4.58 3.07
CA GLU A 69 -21.22 -5.15 4.01
C GLU A 69 -20.87 -4.18 5.14
N TYR A 70 -21.11 -2.87 4.95
CA TYR A 70 -20.74 -1.82 5.89
C TYR A 70 -21.91 -0.85 6.15
N PRO A 71 -23.02 -1.31 6.77
CA PRO A 71 -24.20 -0.48 6.99
C PRO A 71 -23.96 0.71 7.94
N ASP A 72 -22.95 0.61 8.82
CA ASP A 72 -22.61 1.64 9.79
C ASP A 72 -21.89 2.84 9.16
N TRP A 73 -21.39 2.71 7.93
CA TRP A 73 -20.64 3.75 7.23
C TRP A 73 -21.48 4.37 6.12
N GLN A 74 -21.79 5.66 6.24
CA GLN A 74 -22.45 6.42 5.18
C GLN A 74 -21.43 6.80 4.12
N LEU A 75 -21.16 5.87 3.21
CA LEU A 75 -20.28 6.10 2.06
C LEU A 75 -21.12 6.30 0.80
N PRO A 76 -20.66 7.12 -0.16
CA PRO A 76 -21.31 7.22 -1.45
C PRO A 76 -21.26 5.85 -2.16
N THR A 77 -22.40 5.46 -2.70
CA THR A 77 -22.57 4.23 -3.47
C THR A 77 -22.87 4.59 -4.91
N ILE A 78 -22.47 3.72 -5.84
CA ILE A 78 -22.91 3.87 -7.22
C ILE A 78 -24.37 3.43 -7.31
N GLU A 79 -25.23 4.35 -7.72
CA GLU A 79 -26.67 4.12 -7.85
C GLU A 79 -27.02 3.41 -9.16
N ASP A 80 -26.29 3.71 -10.24
CA ASP A 80 -26.63 3.27 -11.59
C ASP A 80 -25.51 2.47 -12.30
N GLY A 81 -25.92 1.54 -13.18
CA GLY A 81 -25.02 0.83 -14.09
C GLY A 81 -24.53 -0.53 -13.57
N LYS A 82 -23.41 -1.02 -14.13
CA LYS A 82 -22.87 -2.38 -13.87
C LYS A 82 -22.31 -2.56 -12.47
N HIS A 83 -21.96 -1.46 -11.81
CA HIS A 83 -21.35 -1.44 -10.48
C HIS A 83 -22.34 -0.93 -9.41
N ALA A 84 -23.64 -0.98 -9.70
CA ALA A 84 -24.68 -0.59 -8.75
C ALA A 84 -24.55 -1.32 -7.40
N GLY A 85 -24.61 -0.56 -6.32
CA GLY A 85 -24.47 -1.04 -4.94
C GLY A 85 -23.03 -1.28 -4.46
N VAL A 86 -22.02 -0.97 -5.29
CA VAL A 86 -20.62 -0.94 -4.87
C VAL A 86 -20.29 0.42 -4.26
N ILE A 87 -19.44 0.43 -3.24
CA ILE A 87 -18.95 1.66 -2.63
C ILE A 87 -18.06 2.38 -3.64
N GLY A 88 -18.39 3.64 -3.97
CA GLY A 88 -17.70 4.37 -5.02
C GLY A 88 -17.76 5.87 -4.85
N VAL A 89 -16.65 6.56 -5.13
CA VAL A 89 -16.52 8.03 -5.00
C VAL A 89 -15.91 8.60 -6.27
N GLY A 90 -16.66 9.44 -6.99
CA GLY A 90 -16.12 10.27 -8.08
C GLY A 90 -15.38 9.51 -9.18
N GLY A 91 -15.89 8.34 -9.60
CA GLY A 91 -15.26 7.48 -10.60
C GLY A 91 -14.19 6.53 -10.06
N LEU A 92 -14.17 6.32 -8.74
CA LEU A 92 -13.38 5.30 -8.07
C LEU A 92 -14.30 4.27 -7.41
N LEU A 93 -13.91 3.00 -7.45
CA LEU A 93 -14.58 1.87 -6.81
C LEU A 93 -13.72 1.36 -5.65
N LEU A 94 -14.34 1.05 -4.51
CA LEU A 94 -13.66 0.38 -3.43
C LEU A 94 -13.56 -1.12 -3.73
N ALA A 95 -12.36 -1.67 -3.59
CA ALA A 95 -12.12 -3.09 -3.70
C ALA A 95 -11.24 -3.60 -2.58
N ARG A 96 -11.35 -4.90 -2.31
CA ARG A 96 -10.55 -5.64 -1.34
C ARG A 96 -9.77 -6.74 -2.02
N MET A 97 -8.63 -7.11 -1.43
CA MET A 97 -7.84 -8.28 -1.83
C MET A 97 -7.15 -8.87 -0.59
N PRO A 98 -6.98 -10.20 -0.49
CA PRO A 98 -6.25 -10.81 0.61
C PRO A 98 -4.82 -10.26 0.71
N VAL A 99 -4.33 -10.08 1.94
CA VAL A 99 -3.00 -9.54 2.21
C VAL A 99 -1.91 -10.41 1.58
N GLU A 100 -2.06 -11.73 1.63
CA GLU A 100 -1.14 -12.71 1.06
C GLU A 100 -0.95 -12.47 -0.45
N THR A 101 -2.04 -12.37 -1.21
CA THR A 101 -2.01 -12.10 -2.66
C THR A 101 -1.42 -10.72 -2.98
N VAL A 102 -1.69 -9.71 -2.13
CA VAL A 102 -1.07 -8.38 -2.28
C VAL A 102 0.45 -8.47 -2.12
N GLU A 103 0.93 -9.26 -1.16
CA GLU A 103 2.34 -9.43 -0.86
C GLU A 103 3.06 -10.22 -1.96
N GLU A 104 2.48 -11.30 -2.45
CA GLU A 104 2.98 -12.05 -3.61
C GLU A 104 3.12 -11.15 -4.84
N ARG A 105 2.08 -10.36 -5.14
CA ARG A 105 2.08 -9.39 -6.24
C ARG A 105 3.20 -8.37 -6.06
N ASN A 106 3.36 -7.82 -4.86
CA ASN A 106 4.41 -6.83 -4.58
C ASN A 106 5.80 -7.44 -4.72
N ALA A 107 5.99 -8.68 -4.25
CA ALA A 107 7.25 -9.42 -4.41
C ALA A 107 7.58 -9.65 -5.89
N TYR A 108 6.61 -10.07 -6.70
CA TYR A 108 6.78 -10.25 -8.14
C TYR A 108 7.27 -8.97 -8.84
N TYR A 109 6.58 -7.85 -8.62
CA TYR A 109 6.96 -6.58 -9.26
C TYR A 109 8.30 -6.04 -8.73
N LYS A 110 8.59 -6.23 -7.43
CA LYS A 110 9.88 -5.87 -6.85
C LYS A 110 11.01 -6.64 -7.54
N ASN A 111 10.87 -7.96 -7.68
CA ASN A 111 11.85 -8.82 -8.34
C ASN A 111 12.03 -8.44 -9.83
N LEU A 112 10.94 -8.12 -10.52
CA LEU A 112 10.99 -7.64 -11.90
C LEU A 112 11.77 -6.33 -12.03
N THR A 113 11.51 -5.36 -11.16
CA THR A 113 12.24 -4.08 -11.14
C THR A 113 13.72 -4.27 -10.78
N GLU A 114 14.02 -5.15 -9.83
CA GLU A 114 15.39 -5.49 -9.44
C GLU A 114 16.15 -6.14 -10.60
N SER A 115 15.54 -7.11 -11.29
CA SER A 115 16.12 -7.77 -12.46
C SER A 115 16.38 -6.80 -13.61
N GLN A 116 15.46 -5.85 -13.84
CA GLN A 116 15.65 -4.80 -14.85
C GLN A 116 16.82 -3.89 -14.49
N LYS A 117 16.95 -3.51 -13.21
CA LYS A 117 18.06 -2.69 -12.75
C LYS A 117 19.40 -3.41 -12.91
N GLU A 118 19.48 -4.67 -12.50
CA GLU A 118 20.69 -5.49 -12.64
C GLU A 118 21.12 -5.67 -14.09
N ALA A 119 20.15 -5.84 -15.01
CA ALA A 119 20.44 -5.91 -16.44
C ALA A 119 21.05 -4.60 -16.98
N VAL A 120 20.47 -3.46 -16.60
CA VAL A 120 20.99 -2.13 -16.97
C VAL A 120 22.40 -1.90 -16.39
N ASP A 121 22.60 -2.23 -15.12
CA ASP A 121 23.89 -2.12 -14.45
C ASP A 121 24.93 -3.02 -15.13
N SER A 122 24.55 -4.26 -15.50
CA SER A 122 25.43 -5.20 -16.21
C SER A 122 25.82 -4.69 -17.60
N ASP A 123 24.89 -4.12 -18.36
CA ASP A 123 25.19 -3.56 -19.68
C ASP A 123 26.05 -2.31 -19.59
N LEU A 124 25.86 -1.47 -18.56
CA LEU A 124 26.75 -0.34 -18.28
C LEU A 124 28.17 -0.82 -17.95
N LEU A 125 28.30 -1.84 -17.09
CA LEU A 125 29.59 -2.41 -16.70
C LEU A 125 30.36 -3.05 -17.87
N LYS A 126 29.66 -3.61 -18.88
CA LYS A 126 30.30 -4.15 -20.08
C LYS A 126 30.93 -3.07 -20.97
N ILE A 127 30.34 -1.87 -20.99
CA ILE A 127 30.78 -0.74 -21.83
C ILE A 127 31.83 0.11 -21.09
N GLU A 128 31.85 0.06 -19.76
CA GLU A 128 32.73 0.87 -18.93
C GLU A 128 34.23 0.53 -19.14
N ASP A 129 35.02 1.51 -19.56
CA ASP A 129 36.48 1.41 -19.58
C ASP A 129 37.01 1.77 -18.17
N PRO A 130 37.84 0.92 -17.54
CA PRO A 130 38.41 1.18 -16.22
C PRO A 130 39.13 2.52 -16.06
N ARG A 131 39.58 3.14 -17.16
CA ARG A 131 40.27 4.44 -17.16
C ARG A 131 39.33 5.64 -17.23
N MET A 132 38.08 5.46 -17.67
CA MET A 132 37.06 6.50 -17.74
C MET A 132 35.70 5.95 -17.28
N PRO A 133 35.52 5.76 -15.97
CA PRO A 133 34.26 5.24 -15.45
C PRO A 133 33.11 6.24 -15.65
N ILE A 134 32.03 5.78 -16.27
CA ILE A 134 30.81 6.57 -16.50
C ILE A 134 30.02 6.72 -15.20
N SER A 135 30.14 5.74 -14.30
CA SER A 135 29.54 5.78 -12.97
C SER A 135 30.64 5.99 -11.91
N LYS A 136 30.44 6.88 -10.93
CA LYS A 136 31.39 6.96 -9.81
C LYS A 136 31.32 5.63 -9.07
N PRO A 137 32.40 4.82 -9.00
CA PRO A 137 32.34 3.54 -8.32
C PRO A 137 32.07 3.78 -6.82
N GLN A 138 30.83 3.52 -6.39
CA GLN A 138 30.45 3.51 -4.97
C GLN A 138 31.01 2.29 -4.23
N ARG A 139 31.86 1.49 -4.89
CA ARG A 139 32.49 0.31 -4.33
C ARG A 139 33.77 0.67 -3.58
N GLN A 140 33.67 1.53 -2.57
CA GLN A 140 34.72 1.65 -1.55
C GLN A 140 34.52 0.52 -0.52
N THR A 141 35.01 -0.69 -0.83
CA THR A 141 35.22 -1.71 0.21
C THR A 141 36.47 -1.32 1.00
N LYS A 142 36.35 -0.31 1.87
CA LYS A 142 37.41 0.04 2.81
C LYS A 142 37.45 -1.02 3.90
N VAL A 143 38.18 -2.11 3.65
CA VAL A 143 38.48 -3.11 4.69
C VAL A 143 39.66 -2.56 5.49
N THR A 144 39.38 -1.97 6.64
CA THR A 144 40.43 -1.58 7.58
C THR A 144 40.98 -2.86 8.22
N PHE A 145 41.98 -3.48 7.59
CA PHE A 145 42.79 -4.49 8.25
C PHE A 145 43.80 -3.80 9.17
N GLY A 146 43.64 -4.02 10.48
CA GLY A 146 44.65 -3.71 11.49
C GLY A 146 44.58 -2.30 12.07
N SER A 147 43.94 -2.16 13.24
CA SER A 147 44.43 -1.27 14.28
C SER A 147 44.72 -2.08 15.55
N GLY A 148 45.61 -3.05 15.40
CA GLY A 148 46.30 -3.65 16.54
C GLY A 148 47.61 -2.89 16.74
N ASN A 149 47.59 -1.85 17.59
CA ASN A 149 48.82 -1.44 18.26
C ASN A 149 48.54 -1.36 19.76
N LYS A 150 49.15 -2.32 20.46
CA LYS A 150 49.43 -2.28 21.90
C LYS A 150 50.33 -1.08 22.17
N SER A 151 49.92 -0.22 23.10
CA SER A 151 50.71 0.30 24.24
C SER A 151 49.79 1.14 25.11
#